data_AF-A0A1T5ACM8-F1
#
_entry.id   AF-A0A1T5ACM8-F1
#
_cell.length_a   1.000
_cell.length_b   1.000
_cell.length_c   1.000
_cell.angle_alpha   90.00
_cell.angle_beta   90.00
_cell.angle_gamma   90.00
#
_symmetry.space_group_name_H-M   'P 1'
#
loop_
_entity.id
_entity.type
_entity.pdbx_description
1 polymer ?
#
loop_
_entity_poly.entity_id
_entity_poly.type
_entity_poly.pdbx_seq_one_letter_code
_entity_poly.pdbx_strand_id
1 'polypeptide(L)'
;MIETAQRFLMPATNDDFFAHLGPLLTLIAPTGMTEQDRTEWLRVAADTLSGVPVDLLASSCREARFEVDHPAKVLRFIGSRIKEEWDARRAHLARLERLANDAQRAPATAARALEDNSPLDMPPEEIRALSPALRSMAIGQGWLTQAQIDAADAEQSDAA
;
A
#
# COMPACT_ATOMS: atom_id res chain seq x y z
N MET A 1 6.93 2.81 -4.44
CA MET A 1 5.84 1.93 -3.93
C MET A 1 4.47 2.36 -4.42
N ILE A 2 4.05 3.62 -4.23
CA ILE A 2 2.76 4.12 -4.77
C ILE A 2 2.69 4.00 -6.30
N GLU A 3 3.75 4.41 -7.02
CA GLU A 3 3.81 4.31 -8.48
C GLU A 3 3.63 2.87 -8.99
N THR A 4 4.23 1.90 -8.30
CA THR A 4 4.07 0.48 -8.61
C THR A 4 2.62 0.03 -8.44
N ALA A 5 1.97 0.43 -7.35
CA ALA A 5 0.55 0.10 -7.11
C ALA A 5 -0.38 0.77 -8.14
N GLN A 6 -0.08 1.99 -8.58
CA GLN A 6 -0.84 2.67 -9.64
C GLN A 6 -0.74 1.97 -10.99
N ARG A 7 0.43 1.41 -11.35
CA ARG A 7 0.59 0.64 -12.59
C ARG A 7 -0.34 -0.58 -12.65
N PHE A 8 -0.57 -1.25 -11.51
CA PHE A 8 -1.52 -2.39 -11.41
C PHE A 8 -3.01 -1.98 -11.43
N LEU A 9 -3.29 -0.67 -11.45
CA LEU A 9 -4.62 -0.10 -11.56
C LEU A 9 -4.81 0.69 -12.85
N MET A 10 -3.84 0.62 -13.78
CA MET A 10 -3.96 1.29 -15.07
C MET A 10 -5.14 0.71 -15.85
N PRO A 11 -6.16 1.52 -16.19
CA PRO A 11 -7.34 1.04 -16.90
C PRO A 11 -6.98 0.42 -18.25
N ALA A 12 -7.73 -0.61 -18.63
CA ALA A 12 -7.71 -1.13 -19.98
C ALA A 12 -8.11 -0.05 -20.99
N THR A 13 -7.44 -0.05 -22.14
CA THR A 13 -7.79 0.80 -23.28
C THR A 13 -8.95 0.19 -24.08
N ASN A 14 -9.57 0.97 -24.95
CA ASN A 14 -10.58 0.45 -25.88
C ASN A 14 -10.03 -0.69 -26.73
N ASP A 15 -8.80 -0.59 -27.19
CA ASP A 15 -8.15 -1.64 -27.99
C ASP A 15 -8.00 -2.95 -27.19
N ASP A 16 -7.69 -2.86 -25.89
CA ASP A 16 -7.64 -4.02 -25.00
C ASP A 16 -9.02 -4.67 -24.86
N PHE A 17 -10.08 -3.87 -24.73
CA PHE A 17 -11.46 -4.39 -24.68
C PHE A 17 -11.81 -5.14 -25.97
N PHE A 18 -11.52 -4.57 -27.14
CA PHE A 18 -11.77 -5.23 -28.42
C PHE A 18 -10.94 -6.51 -28.58
N ALA A 19 -9.66 -6.49 -28.18
CA ALA A 19 -8.77 -7.64 -28.24
C ALA A 19 -9.23 -8.80 -27.35
N HIS A 20 -9.82 -8.53 -26.18
CA HIS A 20 -10.24 -9.56 -25.24
C HIS A 20 -11.71 -9.99 -25.40
N LEU A 21 -12.63 -9.04 -25.58
CA LEU A 21 -14.07 -9.30 -25.67
C LEU A 21 -14.51 -9.73 -27.07
N GLY A 22 -13.85 -9.27 -28.13
CA GLY A 22 -14.19 -9.63 -29.51
C GLY A 22 -14.15 -11.14 -29.77
N PRO A 23 -13.05 -11.84 -29.43
CA PRO A 23 -12.96 -13.30 -29.56
C PRO A 23 -13.97 -14.02 -28.67
N LEU A 24 -14.23 -13.52 -27.46
CA LEU A 24 -15.21 -14.10 -26.54
C LEU A 24 -16.62 -14.01 -27.14
N LEU A 25 -17.00 -12.83 -27.64
CA LEU A 25 -18.28 -12.63 -28.30
C LEU A 25 -18.43 -13.52 -29.53
N THR A 26 -17.35 -13.73 -30.28
CA THR A 26 -17.37 -14.60 -31.47
C THR A 26 -17.73 -16.05 -31.14
N LEU A 27 -17.35 -16.54 -29.96
CA LEU A 27 -17.64 -17.90 -29.52
C LEU A 27 -19.09 -18.09 -29.05
N ILE A 28 -19.68 -17.06 -28.46
CA ILE A 28 -20.99 -17.15 -27.78
C ILE A 28 -22.10 -16.35 -28.48
N ALA A 29 -21.80 -15.67 -29.59
CA ALA A 29 -22.77 -14.86 -30.30
C ALA A 29 -23.94 -15.74 -30.78
N PRO A 30 -25.19 -15.37 -30.44
CA PRO A 30 -26.36 -16.14 -30.87
C PRO A 30 -26.56 -16.02 -32.37
N THR A 31 -27.25 -17.02 -32.94
CA THR A 31 -27.72 -16.98 -34.31
C THR A 31 -28.65 -15.79 -34.52
N GLY A 32 -28.38 -14.98 -35.54
CA GLY A 32 -29.14 -13.77 -35.85
C GLY A 32 -28.57 -12.46 -35.28
N MET A 33 -27.51 -12.50 -34.46
CA MET A 33 -26.82 -11.28 -34.04
C MET A 33 -26.08 -10.64 -35.22
N THR A 34 -26.49 -9.43 -35.60
CA THR A 34 -25.87 -8.69 -36.72
C THR A 34 -24.50 -8.13 -36.34
N GLU A 35 -23.70 -7.73 -37.33
CA GLU A 35 -22.43 -7.04 -37.08
C GLU A 35 -22.61 -5.72 -36.32
N GLN A 36 -23.71 -5.01 -36.60
CA GLN A 36 -24.09 -3.79 -35.88
C GLN A 36 -24.39 -4.09 -34.41
N ASP A 37 -25.14 -5.16 -34.12
CA ASP A 37 -25.42 -5.59 -32.74
C ASP A 37 -24.14 -5.96 -32.00
N ARG A 38 -23.19 -6.63 -32.67
CA ARG A 38 -21.89 -6.98 -32.08
C ARG A 38 -21.08 -5.75 -31.71
N THR A 39 -21.03 -4.78 -32.62
CA THR A 39 -20.31 -3.52 -32.40
C THR A 39 -20.91 -2.74 -31.24
N GLU A 40 -22.25 -2.64 -31.20
CA GLU A 40 -22.95 -1.95 -30.12
C GLU A 40 -22.76 -2.68 -28.78
N TRP A 41 -22.83 -4.01 -28.77
CA TRP A 41 -22.57 -4.79 -27.57
C TRP A 41 -21.13 -4.57 -27.06
N LEU A 42 -20.13 -4.59 -27.95
CA LEU A 42 -18.73 -4.36 -27.57
C LEU A 42 -18.51 -2.96 -27.01
N ARG A 43 -19.16 -1.94 -27.61
CA ARG A 43 -19.12 -0.57 -27.12
C ARG A 43 -19.70 -0.44 -25.71
N VAL A 44 -20.90 -0.96 -25.49
CA VAL A 44 -21.56 -0.95 -24.17
C VAL A 44 -20.76 -1.75 -23.14
N ALA A 45 -20.16 -2.88 -23.55
CA ALA A 45 -19.31 -3.69 -22.70
C ALA A 45 -18.05 -2.92 -22.25
N ALA A 46 -17.37 -2.23 -23.16
CA ALA A 46 -16.21 -1.40 -22.86
C ALA A 46 -16.58 -0.25 -21.91
N ASP A 47 -17.69 0.44 -22.16
CA ASP A 47 -18.19 1.52 -21.28
C ASP A 47 -18.51 0.99 -19.88
N THR A 48 -19.16 -0.19 -19.78
CA THR A 48 -19.55 -0.80 -18.51
C THR A 48 -18.35 -1.24 -17.68
N LEU A 49 -17.30 -1.72 -18.33
CA LEU A 49 -16.06 -2.18 -17.69
C LEU A 49 -15.00 -1.06 -17.59
N SER A 50 -15.39 0.18 -17.83
CA SER A 50 -14.49 1.32 -17.74
C SER A 50 -13.80 1.39 -16.38
N GLY A 51 -12.48 1.61 -16.40
CA GLY A 51 -11.64 1.63 -15.20
C GLY A 51 -11.13 0.27 -14.74
N VAL A 52 -11.56 -0.84 -15.34
CA VAL A 52 -11.02 -2.17 -15.03
C VAL A 52 -9.59 -2.29 -15.57
N PRO A 53 -8.62 -2.75 -14.76
CA PRO A 53 -7.26 -3.00 -15.21
C PRO A 53 -7.16 -4.08 -16.29
N VAL A 54 -6.25 -3.90 -17.25
CA VAL A 54 -6.07 -4.82 -18.40
C VAL A 54 -5.76 -6.26 -17.99
N ASP A 55 -5.00 -6.47 -16.92
CA ASP A 55 -4.65 -7.81 -16.45
C ASP A 55 -5.86 -8.55 -15.87
N LEU A 56 -6.73 -7.85 -15.14
CA LEU A 56 -7.98 -8.40 -14.61
C LEU A 56 -9.01 -8.65 -15.72
N LEU A 57 -9.06 -7.77 -16.72
CA LEU A 57 -9.88 -7.98 -17.91
C LEU A 57 -9.41 -9.23 -18.68
N ALA A 58 -8.11 -9.36 -18.91
CA ALA A 58 -7.53 -10.45 -19.68
C ALA A 58 -7.73 -11.82 -19.00
N SER A 59 -7.54 -11.89 -17.68
CA SER A 59 -7.74 -13.13 -16.92
C SER A 59 -9.21 -13.56 -16.90
N SER A 60 -10.12 -12.63 -16.57
CA SER A 60 -11.55 -12.90 -16.51
C SER A 60 -12.14 -13.25 -17.87
N CYS A 61 -11.71 -12.59 -18.96
CA CYS A 61 -12.10 -12.95 -20.31
C CYS A 61 -11.61 -14.35 -20.72
N ARG A 62 -10.44 -14.79 -20.22
CA ARG A 62 -9.91 -16.14 -20.50
C ARG A 62 -10.77 -17.21 -19.84
N GLU A 63 -11.16 -17.00 -18.58
CA GLU A 63 -12.04 -17.91 -17.84
C GLU A 63 -13.45 -17.94 -18.43
N ALA A 64 -13.97 -16.76 -18.81
CA ALA A 64 -15.31 -16.63 -19.38
C ALA A 64 -15.53 -17.48 -20.62
N ARG A 65 -14.47 -17.75 -21.41
CA ARG A 65 -14.55 -18.61 -22.62
C ARG A 65 -15.03 -20.03 -22.35
N PHE A 66 -14.87 -20.52 -21.12
CA PHE A 66 -15.22 -21.88 -20.75
C PHE A 66 -16.47 -21.97 -19.88
N GLU A 67 -16.86 -20.88 -19.21
CA GLU A 67 -17.99 -20.86 -18.27
C GLU A 67 -19.22 -20.12 -18.79
N VAL A 68 -19.06 -19.20 -19.74
CA VAL A 68 -20.14 -18.36 -20.24
C VAL A 68 -20.63 -18.85 -21.59
N ASP A 69 -21.95 -19.01 -21.71
CA ASP A 69 -22.67 -19.52 -22.89
C ASP A 69 -23.46 -18.44 -23.65
N HIS A 70 -23.52 -17.21 -23.12
CA HIS A 70 -24.37 -16.15 -23.66
C HIS A 70 -23.80 -14.74 -23.40
N PRO A 71 -23.82 -13.81 -24.38
CA PRO A 71 -23.24 -12.47 -24.24
C PRO A 71 -23.75 -11.69 -23.02
N ALA A 72 -25.04 -11.78 -22.73
CA ALA A 72 -25.67 -11.10 -21.58
C ALA A 72 -25.10 -11.50 -20.21
N LYS A 73 -24.45 -12.67 -20.09
CA LYS A 73 -23.86 -13.16 -18.84
C LYS A 73 -22.40 -12.73 -18.65
N VAL A 74 -21.72 -12.32 -19.72
CA VAL A 74 -20.27 -12.02 -19.73
C VAL A 74 -19.93 -10.91 -18.73
N LEU A 75 -20.61 -9.77 -18.79
CA LEU A 75 -20.27 -8.61 -17.94
C LEU A 75 -20.48 -8.91 -16.47
N ARG A 76 -21.57 -9.62 -16.13
CA ARG A 76 -21.85 -10.08 -14.77
C ARG A 76 -20.76 -11.04 -14.29
N PHE A 77 -20.34 -11.97 -15.15
CA PHE A 77 -19.28 -12.92 -14.85
C PHE A 77 -17.95 -12.21 -14.55
N ILE A 78 -17.51 -11.34 -15.46
CA ILE A 78 -16.28 -10.54 -15.32
C ILE A 78 -16.33 -9.76 -14.00
N GLY A 79 -17.42 -9.00 -13.78
CA GLY A 79 -17.60 -8.21 -12.57
C GLY A 79 -17.50 -9.04 -11.29
N SER A 80 -18.11 -10.24 -11.25
CA SER A 80 -17.99 -11.12 -10.08
C SER A 80 -16.58 -11.69 -9.89
N ARG A 81 -15.86 -12.00 -10.98
CA ARG A 81 -14.52 -12.60 -10.92
C ARG A 81 -13.46 -11.60 -10.46
N ILE A 82 -13.58 -10.35 -10.89
CA ILE A 82 -12.55 -9.33 -10.60
C ILE A 82 -12.80 -8.58 -9.28
N LYS A 83 -14.01 -8.66 -8.72
CA LYS A 83 -14.46 -7.77 -7.64
C LYS A 83 -13.50 -7.74 -6.45
N GLU A 84 -13.17 -8.90 -5.90
CA GLU A 84 -12.36 -9.01 -4.69
C GLU A 84 -10.96 -8.43 -4.90
N GLU A 85 -10.27 -8.89 -5.94
CA GLU A 85 -8.92 -8.44 -6.28
C GLU A 85 -8.89 -6.93 -6.63
N TRP A 86 -9.88 -6.45 -7.38
CA TRP A 86 -9.96 -5.04 -7.75
C TRP A 86 -10.22 -4.14 -6.53
N ASP A 87 -11.12 -4.54 -5.63
CA ASP A 87 -11.39 -3.84 -4.37
C ASP A 87 -10.15 -3.83 -3.47
N ALA A 88 -9.42 -4.95 -3.37
CA ALA A 88 -8.18 -5.05 -2.61
C ALA A 88 -7.08 -4.12 -3.15
N ARG A 89 -6.87 -4.07 -4.47
CA ARG A 89 -5.88 -3.16 -5.09
C ARG A 89 -6.21 -1.69 -4.83
N ARG A 90 -7.48 -1.29 -4.97
CA ARG A 90 -7.91 0.08 -4.70
C ARG A 90 -7.75 0.45 -3.23
N ALA A 91 -8.11 -0.45 -2.31
CA ALA A 91 -7.92 -0.25 -0.88
C ALA A 91 -6.43 -0.13 -0.51
N HIS A 92 -5.57 -0.93 -1.15
CA HIS A 92 -4.13 -0.86 -0.97
C HIS A 92 -3.55 0.49 -1.41
N LEU A 93 -3.91 0.98 -2.60
CA LEU A 93 -3.48 2.28 -3.09
C LEU A 93 -3.95 3.41 -2.14
N ALA A 94 -5.23 3.42 -1.77
CA ALA A 94 -5.78 4.41 -0.85
C ALA A 94 -5.10 4.39 0.54
N ARG A 95 -4.64 3.22 1.00
CA ARG A 95 -3.84 3.11 2.22
C ARG A 95 -2.45 3.74 2.05
N LEU A 96 -1.78 3.46 0.94
CA LEU A 96 -0.45 4.05 0.68
C LEU A 96 -0.50 5.57 0.53
N GLU A 97 -1.52 6.09 -0.15
CA GLU A 97 -1.75 7.54 -0.30
C GLU A 97 -2.00 8.22 1.04
N ARG A 98 -2.80 7.59 1.93
CA ARG A 98 -2.99 8.09 3.30
C ARG A 98 -1.68 8.14 4.08
N LEU A 99 -0.90 7.06 4.07
CA LEU A 99 0.40 7.02 4.75
C LEU A 99 1.38 8.08 4.23
N ALA A 100 1.40 8.32 2.91
CA ALA A 100 2.23 9.38 2.33
C ALA A 100 1.77 10.78 2.78
N ASN A 101 0.47 11.03 2.83
CA ASN A 101 -0.08 12.31 3.31
C ASN A 101 0.19 12.52 4.80
N ASP A 102 0.07 11.47 5.62
CA ASP A 102 0.34 11.54 7.06
C ASP A 102 1.82 11.84 7.31
N ALA A 103 2.73 11.22 6.55
CA ALA A 103 4.16 11.50 6.61
C ALA A 103 4.49 12.97 6.25
N GLN A 104 3.75 13.57 5.30
CA GLN A 104 3.91 14.97 4.94
C GLN A 104 3.33 15.94 5.97
N ARG A 105 2.29 15.52 6.72
CA ARG A 105 1.62 16.34 7.75
C ARG A 105 2.24 16.21 9.12
N ALA A 106 3.09 15.21 9.35
CA ALA A 106 3.80 15.05 10.60
C ALA A 106 4.54 16.37 10.92
N PRO A 107 4.25 17.01 12.07
CA PRO A 107 4.86 18.29 12.39
C PRO A 107 6.37 18.10 12.54
N ALA A 108 7.17 19.02 12.00
CA ALA A 108 8.64 19.04 12.18
C ALA A 108 9.06 18.99 13.66
N THR A 109 8.15 19.35 14.58
CA THR A 109 8.29 19.22 16.03
C THR A 109 8.40 17.77 16.51
N ALA A 110 7.72 16.81 15.88
CA ALA A 110 7.82 15.39 16.23
C ALA A 110 9.18 14.78 15.84
N ALA A 111 9.77 15.25 14.73
CA ALA A 111 11.12 14.88 14.33
C ALA A 111 12.17 15.40 15.33
N ARG A 112 11.98 16.63 15.87
CA ARG A 112 12.85 17.19 16.92
C ARG A 112 12.72 16.48 18.28
N ALA A 113 11.53 16.01 18.64
CA ALA A 113 11.31 15.34 19.93
C ALA A 113 12.03 13.99 20.04
N LEU A 114 12.37 13.35 18.92
CA LEU A 114 13.16 12.11 18.89
C LEU A 114 14.67 12.35 19.06
N GLU A 115 15.14 13.60 18.94
CA GLU A 115 16.56 13.99 19.08
C GLU A 115 16.83 14.77 20.37
N ASP A 116 15.85 14.91 21.27
CA ASP A 116 16.05 15.56 22.57
C ASP A 116 16.87 14.66 23.50
N ASN A 117 18.17 14.67 23.27
CA ASN A 117 19.19 14.02 24.08
C ASN A 117 19.63 14.91 25.25
N SER A 118 18.77 15.83 25.71
CA SER A 118 19.08 16.65 26.87
C SER A 118 19.44 15.77 28.07
N PRO A 119 20.41 16.19 28.91
CA PRO A 119 20.82 15.41 30.06
C PRO A 119 19.63 15.04 30.93
N LEU A 120 19.49 13.76 31.24
CA LEU A 120 18.48 13.28 32.16
C LEU A 120 18.88 13.72 33.57
N ASP A 121 17.90 14.21 34.33
CA ASP A 121 18.06 14.43 35.76
C ASP A 121 17.97 13.08 36.48
N MET A 122 19.08 12.35 36.46
CA MET A 122 19.21 11.02 37.05
C MET A 122 19.86 11.11 38.44
N PRO A 123 19.29 10.52 39.49
CA PRO A 123 19.87 10.56 40.81
C PRO A 123 21.21 9.79 40.86
N PRO A 124 22.18 10.21 41.71
CA PRO A 124 23.52 9.60 41.79
C PRO A 124 23.52 8.08 42.06
N GLU A 125 22.51 7.59 42.77
CA GLU A 125 22.33 6.15 43.03
C GLU A 125 21.98 5.34 41.78
N GLU A 126 21.14 5.87 40.88
CA GLU A 126 20.82 5.22 39.62
C GLU A 126 22.00 5.26 38.65
N ILE A 127 22.71 6.39 38.58
CA ILE A 127 23.94 6.50 37.79
C ILE A 127 24.94 5.43 38.23
N ARG A 128 25.04 5.17 39.54
CA ARG A 128 25.91 4.14 40.08
C ARG A 128 25.50 2.73 39.70
N ALA A 129 24.19 2.46 39.70
CA ALA A 129 23.62 1.17 39.33
C ALA A 129 23.82 0.83 37.83
N LEU A 130 24.13 1.82 36.99
CA LEU A 130 24.43 1.58 35.58
C LEU A 130 25.76 0.84 35.40
N SER A 131 25.75 -0.15 34.51
CA SER A 131 26.96 -0.84 34.07
C SER A 131 27.92 0.10 33.34
N PRO A 132 29.23 -0.18 33.31
CA PRO A 132 30.20 0.66 32.60
C PRO A 132 29.88 0.88 31.11
N ALA A 133 29.29 -0.13 30.46
CA ALA A 133 28.85 -0.04 29.07
C ALA A 133 27.68 0.95 28.90
N LEU A 134 26.73 0.96 29.84
CA LEU A 134 25.59 1.87 29.82
C LEU A 134 26.00 3.31 30.16
N ARG A 135 26.97 3.51 31.08
CA ARG A 135 27.53 4.84 31.35
C ARG A 135 28.24 5.43 30.13
N SER A 136 29.05 4.62 29.43
CA SER A 136 29.73 5.02 28.20
C SER A 136 28.75 5.37 27.07
N MET A 137 27.70 4.57 26.92
CA MET A 137 26.62 4.84 25.95
C MET A 137 25.84 6.10 26.31
N ALA A 138 25.54 6.32 27.59
CA ALA A 138 24.83 7.51 28.06
C ALA A 138 25.62 8.80 27.83
N ILE A 139 26.94 8.78 28.02
CA ILE A 139 27.83 9.91 27.65
C ILE A 139 27.80 10.11 26.13
N GLY A 140 27.95 9.04 25.35
CA GLY A 140 27.98 9.11 23.88
C GLY A 140 26.68 9.62 23.24
N GLN A 141 25.54 9.44 23.93
CA GLN A 141 24.23 9.96 23.53
C GLN A 141 23.89 11.31 24.17
N GLY A 142 24.71 11.85 25.07
CA GLY A 142 24.45 13.13 25.74
C GLY A 142 23.48 13.07 26.93
N TRP A 143 23.01 11.89 27.32
CA TRP A 143 22.06 11.69 28.43
C TRP A 143 22.67 11.94 29.81
N LEU A 144 23.99 11.77 29.94
CA LEU A 144 24.77 12.05 31.15
C LEU A 144 26.05 12.80 30.79
N THR A 145 26.49 13.66 31.68
CA THR A 145 27.80 14.33 31.60
C THR A 145 28.84 13.58 32.42
N GLN A 146 30.12 13.73 32.06
CA GLN A 146 31.22 13.15 32.85
C GLN A 146 31.19 13.66 34.30
N ALA A 147 30.83 14.94 34.50
CA ALA A 147 30.71 15.54 35.83
C ALA A 147 29.64 14.87 36.71
N GLN A 148 28.53 14.40 36.14
CA GLN A 148 27.48 13.69 36.89
C GLN A 148 27.95 12.29 37.34
N ILE A 149 28.75 11.61 36.53
CA ILE A 149 29.34 10.31 36.88
C ILE A 149 30.40 10.50 37.96
N ASP A 150 31.29 11.47 37.79
CA ASP A 150 32.35 11.77 38.75
C ASP A 150 31.77 12.20 40.11
N ALA A 151 30.70 12.99 40.12
CA ALA A 151 30.00 13.38 41.35
C ALA A 151 29.34 12.17 42.05
N ALA A 152 28.70 11.28 41.29
CA ALA A 152 28.06 10.08 41.85
C ALA A 152 29.07 9.08 42.44
N ASP A 153 30.24 8.96 41.81
CA ASP A 153 31.33 8.10 42.29
C ASP A 153 32.05 8.74 43.51
N ALA A 154 32.17 10.07 43.57
CA ALA A 154 32.75 10.80 44.70
C ALA A 154 31.91 10.70 45.99
N GLU A 155 30.58 10.78 45.90
CA GLU A 155 29.66 10.61 47.04
C GLU A 155 29.77 9.22 47.71
N GLN A 156 30.29 8.21 47.00
CA GLN A 156 30.54 6.88 47.58
C GLN A 156 31.83 6.83 48.41
N SER A 157 32.82 7.68 48.07
CA SER A 157 34.10 7.72 48.76
C SER A 157 34.04 8.48 50.09
N ASP A 158 33.09 9.40 50.25
CA ASP A 158 32.86 10.13 51.51
C ASP A 158 31.92 9.39 52.49
N ALA A 159 31.22 8.35 52.03
CA ALA A 159 30.29 7.55 52.81
C ALA A 159 30.89 6.23 53.35
N ALA A 160 32.19 5.99 53.11
CA ALA A 160 32.94 4.78 53.50
C ALA A 160 34.06 5.12 54.50
#